data_AF-A0A971KXF3-F1
#
_entry.id   AF-A0A971KXF3-F1
#
_cell.length_a   1.000
_cell.length_b   1.000
_cell.length_c   1.000
_cell.angle_alpha   90.00
_cell.angle_beta   90.00
_cell.angle_gamma   90.00
#
_symmetry.space_group_name_H-M   'P 1'
#
loop_
_entity.id
_entity.type
_entity.pdbx_description
1 polymer ?
#
loop_
_entity_poly.entity_id
_entity_poly.type
_entity_poly.pdbx_seq_one_letter_code
_entity_poly.pdbx_strand_id
1 'polypeptide(L)'
;GEIEYAPCHEHNAVGPMAGVVTASMPVFIIENKSQGNFAYCTMNEGLGKVLRFGAYEPSVIEHLNWMEKTLYPILKEALEIYGPMDIKNLMAQSVQMGDECHNRNKATTSLFIREIASSILQTNSSKEDQIKVFDFLNSNDHFTLNLSMPAAKASLEPVGKVKNSTIVYTMCRNGTEFGIRVAALGNRWFTAPAEIIDGLYFPGYSMEDANPDIGDSSITETLGLGGFSMATAPAIVQFVGGTSQDAVNYTTQMYEITTEESGSYKLPPMNFRGSPTAIDIRKVVDTQIRPVINTGIAHKDAGVGQVGAGVVNPPMKCFEDALEAYVALLEEEGMLE
;
A
#
# COMPACT_ATOMS: atom_id res chain seq x y z
N GLY A 1 23.29 0.78 18.85
CA GLY A 1 22.93 -0.39 19.68
C GLY A 1 23.29 -1.64 18.93
N GLU A 2 22.83 -2.82 19.38
CA GLU A 2 23.06 -4.11 18.70
C GLU A 2 22.05 -4.41 17.58
N ILE A 3 20.99 -3.59 17.44
CA ILE A 3 19.95 -3.72 16.42
C ILE A 3 20.08 -2.57 15.43
N GLU A 4 20.11 -2.92 14.15
CA GLU A 4 20.05 -1.97 13.03
C GLU A 4 18.60 -1.81 12.57
N TYR A 5 18.22 -0.57 12.27
CA TYR A 5 16.89 -0.23 11.76
C TYR A 5 17.06 0.43 10.40
N ALA A 6 16.34 -0.08 9.41
CA ALA A 6 16.32 0.48 8.07
C ALA A 6 14.89 0.41 7.50
N PRO A 7 14.50 1.34 6.62
CA PRO A 7 13.19 1.30 5.97
C PRO A 7 13.02 0.06 5.08
N CYS A 8 11.83 -0.54 5.08
CA CYS A 8 11.49 -1.63 4.16
C CYS A 8 11.80 -1.28 2.69
N HIS A 9 11.56 -0.02 2.30
CA HIS A 9 11.80 0.46 0.94
C HIS A 9 13.26 0.33 0.49
N GLU A 10 14.23 0.29 1.40
CA GLU A 10 15.66 0.13 1.10
C GLU A 10 16.07 -1.35 0.94
N HIS A 11 15.17 -2.28 1.28
CA HIS A 11 15.39 -3.73 1.23
C HIS A 11 14.40 -4.44 0.28
N ASN A 12 13.89 -3.73 -0.73
CA ASN A 12 12.86 -4.23 -1.65
C ASN A 12 11.59 -4.71 -0.93
N ALA A 13 11.32 -4.25 0.28
CA ALA A 13 10.16 -4.61 1.05
C ALA A 13 9.19 -3.42 1.17
N VAL A 14 7.99 -3.72 1.65
CA VAL A 14 7.00 -2.76 2.12
C VAL A 14 6.27 -3.34 3.33
N GLY A 15 5.93 -2.51 4.30
CA GLY A 15 5.23 -2.90 5.52
C GLY A 15 3.98 -2.06 5.77
N PRO A 16 2.80 -2.67 6.01
CA PRO A 16 1.60 -1.92 6.37
C PRO A 16 1.69 -1.36 7.80
N MET A 17 1.22 -0.13 8.01
CA MET A 17 1.20 0.54 9.32
C MET A 17 2.61 0.58 9.95
N ALA A 18 2.83 0.11 11.18
CA ALA A 18 4.18 0.05 11.76
C ALA A 18 5.17 -0.76 10.91
N GLY A 19 4.68 -1.70 10.10
CA GLY A 19 5.45 -2.32 9.02
C GLY A 19 6.68 -3.10 9.47
N VAL A 20 6.73 -3.55 10.73
CA VAL A 20 7.89 -4.24 11.27
C VAL A 20 8.07 -5.58 10.57
N VAL A 21 9.27 -5.80 10.04
CA VAL A 21 9.69 -7.06 9.44
C VAL A 21 10.99 -7.49 10.10
N THR A 22 11.06 -8.75 10.53
CA THR A 22 12.28 -9.36 11.09
C THR A 22 12.71 -10.55 10.26
N ALA A 23 13.95 -11.01 10.44
CA ALA A 23 14.55 -12.07 9.62
C ALA A 23 13.77 -13.40 9.63
N SER A 24 13.01 -13.70 10.69
CA SER A 24 12.22 -14.94 10.81
C SER A 24 10.78 -14.79 10.34
N MET A 25 10.29 -13.57 10.09
CA MET A 25 8.94 -13.38 9.58
C MET A 25 8.88 -13.77 8.10
N PRO A 26 7.98 -14.66 7.71
CA PRO A 26 7.82 -14.98 6.30
C PRO A 26 7.05 -13.89 5.58
N VAL A 27 7.32 -13.83 4.29
CA VAL A 27 6.87 -12.77 3.40
C VAL A 27 6.27 -13.39 2.15
N PHE A 28 5.33 -12.67 1.54
CA PHE A 28 5.04 -12.85 0.13
C PHE A 28 6.23 -12.42 -0.70
N ILE A 29 6.49 -13.17 -1.77
CA ILE A 29 7.54 -12.88 -2.75
C ILE A 29 6.83 -12.52 -4.05
N ILE A 30 6.93 -11.26 -4.47
CA ILE A 30 6.39 -10.79 -5.74
C ILE A 30 7.54 -10.60 -6.72
N GLU A 31 7.49 -11.32 -7.84
CA GLU A 31 8.42 -11.15 -8.94
C GLU A 31 7.78 -10.26 -10.03
N ASN A 32 8.46 -9.19 -10.41
CA ASN A 32 8.16 -8.49 -11.64
C ASN A 32 8.80 -9.22 -12.82
N LYS A 33 8.08 -10.15 -13.44
CA LYS A 33 8.58 -10.98 -14.55
C LYS A 33 9.14 -10.19 -15.74
N SER A 34 8.69 -8.95 -15.94
CA SER A 34 9.16 -8.12 -17.06
C SER A 34 10.51 -7.45 -16.82
N GLN A 35 10.93 -7.32 -15.56
CA GLN A 35 12.14 -6.59 -15.16
C GLN A 35 13.07 -7.45 -14.28
N GLY A 36 12.63 -8.61 -13.82
CA GLY A 36 13.39 -9.56 -13.01
C GLY A 36 13.64 -9.13 -11.56
N ASN A 37 13.06 -8.01 -11.11
CA ASN A 37 13.17 -7.56 -9.73
C ASN A 37 12.09 -8.17 -8.84
N PHE A 38 12.35 -8.16 -7.53
CA PHE A 38 11.46 -8.71 -6.51
C PHE A 38 10.98 -7.61 -5.56
N ALA A 39 9.84 -7.87 -4.92
CA ALA A 39 9.41 -7.13 -3.74
C ALA A 39 8.78 -8.06 -2.69
N TYR A 40 8.85 -7.63 -1.43
CA TYR A 40 8.46 -8.44 -0.28
C TYR A 40 7.49 -7.70 0.63
N CYS A 41 6.59 -8.44 1.29
CA CYS A 41 5.72 -7.93 2.34
C CYS A 41 5.36 -9.09 3.27
N THR A 42 5.24 -8.85 4.57
CA THR A 42 4.70 -9.85 5.50
C THR A 42 3.26 -10.20 5.13
N MET A 43 2.66 -11.23 5.72
CA MET A 43 1.23 -11.49 5.49
C MET A 43 0.36 -10.65 6.42
N ASN A 44 -0.90 -10.47 6.02
CA ASN A 44 -1.84 -9.72 6.82
C ASN A 44 -2.24 -10.53 8.08
N GLU A 45 -2.09 -9.91 9.25
CA GLU A 45 -2.40 -10.53 10.54
C GLU A 45 -3.91 -10.61 10.84
N GLY A 46 -4.75 -9.91 10.08
CA GLY A 46 -6.17 -9.73 10.38
C GLY A 46 -6.52 -8.33 10.84
N LEU A 47 -7.71 -8.21 11.43
CA LEU A 47 -8.27 -6.96 11.96
C LEU A 47 -8.25 -6.96 13.49
N GLY A 48 -8.33 -5.77 14.09
CA GLY A 48 -8.33 -5.58 15.55
C GLY A 48 -6.93 -5.36 16.11
N LYS A 49 -6.64 -5.98 17.26
CA LYS A 49 -5.34 -5.87 17.93
C LYS A 49 -4.31 -6.76 17.25
N VAL A 50 -3.43 -6.16 16.46
CA VAL A 50 -2.38 -6.86 15.69
C VAL A 50 -1.06 -6.10 15.76
N LEU A 51 0.05 -6.78 15.47
CA LEU A 51 1.41 -6.24 15.60
C LEU A 51 1.63 -5.01 14.71
N ARG A 52 1.06 -4.98 13.50
CA ARG A 52 1.14 -3.80 12.63
C ARG A 52 0.57 -2.51 13.25
N PHE A 53 -0.27 -2.60 14.27
CA PHE A 53 -0.75 -1.46 15.07
C PHE A 53 -0.07 -1.34 16.46
N GLY A 54 1.06 -2.01 16.65
CA GLY A 54 1.85 -1.96 17.87
C GLY A 54 1.31 -2.81 19.03
N ALA A 55 0.39 -3.75 18.78
CA ALA A 55 -0.07 -4.69 19.81
C ALA A 55 0.93 -5.85 19.96
N TYR A 56 1.27 -6.22 21.19
CA TYR A 56 2.22 -7.32 21.48
C TYR A 56 1.82 -8.14 22.73
N GLU A 57 0.54 -8.11 23.09
CA GLU A 57 0.00 -8.93 24.19
C GLU A 57 0.07 -10.44 23.85
N PRO A 58 -0.01 -11.35 24.84
CA PRO A 58 0.18 -12.79 24.62
C PRO A 58 -0.69 -13.40 23.51
N SER A 59 -1.94 -12.93 23.35
CA SER A 59 -2.84 -13.35 22.26
C SER A 59 -2.33 -12.98 20.87
N VAL A 60 -1.68 -11.81 20.73
CA VAL A 60 -1.07 -11.39 19.45
C VAL A 60 0.14 -12.27 19.14
N ILE A 61 0.96 -12.57 20.15
CA ILE A 61 2.12 -13.45 19.97
C ILE A 61 1.68 -14.88 19.66
N GLU A 62 0.63 -15.38 20.30
CA GLU A 62 0.03 -16.69 19.98
C GLU A 62 -0.49 -16.73 18.54
N HIS A 63 -1.16 -15.67 18.08
CA HIS A 63 -1.62 -15.55 16.71
C HIS A 63 -0.47 -15.54 15.71
N LEU A 64 0.59 -14.77 15.95
CA LEU A 64 1.79 -14.77 15.11
C LEU A 64 2.45 -16.15 15.05
N ASN A 65 2.49 -16.88 16.17
CA ASN A 65 2.97 -18.27 16.22
C ASN A 65 2.08 -19.22 15.40
N TRP A 66 0.76 -19.05 15.45
CA TRP A 66 -0.16 -19.81 14.60
C TRP A 66 0.07 -19.49 13.12
N MET A 67 0.26 -18.21 12.79
CA MET A 67 0.58 -17.82 11.42
C MET A 67 1.88 -18.51 10.96
N GLU A 68 2.93 -18.44 11.79
CA GLU A 68 4.23 -19.09 11.56
C GLU A 68 4.14 -20.59 11.31
N LYS A 69 3.41 -21.29 12.18
CA LYS A 69 3.42 -22.76 12.24
C LYS A 69 2.33 -23.41 11.39
N THR A 70 1.28 -22.67 11.02
CA THR A 70 0.10 -23.22 10.35
C THR A 70 -0.26 -22.44 9.09
N LEU A 71 -0.54 -21.14 9.19
CA LEU A 71 -0.98 -20.35 8.03
C LEU A 71 0.05 -20.34 6.91
N TYR A 72 1.29 -19.99 7.24
CA TYR A 72 2.34 -19.80 6.24
C TYR A 72 2.79 -21.10 5.58
N PRO A 73 3.02 -22.21 6.31
CA PRO A 73 3.37 -23.48 5.67
C PRO A 73 2.27 -23.96 4.72
N ILE A 74 1.00 -23.84 5.11
CA ILE A 74 -0.14 -24.24 4.25
C ILE A 74 -0.22 -23.35 3.01
N LEU A 75 -0.12 -22.03 3.15
CA LEU A 75 -0.17 -21.13 1.98
C LEU A 75 1.04 -21.32 1.06
N LYS A 76 2.23 -21.60 1.63
CA LYS A 76 3.43 -21.90 0.85
C LYS A 76 3.22 -23.17 0.02
N GLU A 77 2.79 -24.26 0.63
CA GLU A 77 2.52 -25.52 -0.07
C GLU A 77 1.39 -25.35 -1.10
N ALA A 78 0.33 -24.61 -0.76
CA ALA A 78 -0.75 -24.32 -1.69
C ALA A 78 -0.26 -23.52 -2.91
N LEU A 79 0.67 -22.57 -2.74
CA LEU A 79 1.30 -21.85 -3.85
C LEU A 79 2.26 -22.73 -4.67
N GLU A 80 2.96 -23.68 -4.05
CA GLU A 80 3.77 -24.69 -4.77
C GLU A 80 2.90 -25.59 -5.65
N ILE A 81 1.69 -25.95 -5.18
CA ILE A 81 0.70 -26.72 -5.94
C ILE A 81 0.04 -25.88 -7.05
N TYR A 82 -0.36 -24.64 -6.74
CA TYR A 82 -1.03 -23.73 -7.66
C TYR A 82 -0.08 -23.22 -8.77
N GLY A 83 1.17 -22.93 -8.42
CA GLY A 83 2.14 -22.23 -9.24
C GLY A 83 2.12 -20.70 -9.04
N PRO A 84 2.80 -19.94 -9.92
CA PRO A 84 2.82 -18.48 -9.82
C PRO A 84 1.44 -17.85 -10.04
N MET A 85 1.03 -16.95 -9.15
CA MET A 85 -0.23 -16.22 -9.26
C MET A 85 -0.03 -14.83 -9.87
N ASP A 86 -0.86 -14.47 -10.84
CA ASP A 86 -0.84 -13.14 -11.47
C ASP A 86 -1.59 -12.11 -10.60
N ILE A 87 -0.86 -11.54 -9.64
CA ILE A 87 -1.39 -10.52 -8.72
C ILE A 87 -1.83 -9.25 -9.46
N LYS A 88 -1.14 -8.88 -10.54
CA LYS A 88 -1.49 -7.70 -11.34
C LYS A 88 -2.87 -7.86 -11.98
N ASN A 89 -3.16 -9.04 -12.52
CA ASN A 89 -4.47 -9.36 -13.09
C ASN A 89 -5.57 -9.44 -12.02
N LEU A 90 -5.28 -9.97 -10.83
CA LEU A 90 -6.23 -9.97 -9.70
C LEU A 90 -6.62 -8.54 -9.31
N MET A 91 -5.64 -7.64 -9.17
CA MET A 91 -5.88 -6.22 -8.89
C MET A 91 -6.65 -5.53 -10.01
N ALA A 92 -6.35 -5.83 -11.28
CA ALA A 92 -7.07 -5.25 -12.42
C ALA A 92 -8.55 -5.66 -12.49
N GLN A 93 -8.87 -6.90 -12.11
CA GLN A 93 -10.25 -7.37 -11.99
C GLN A 93 -10.95 -6.73 -10.79
N SER A 94 -10.29 -6.67 -9.63
CA SER A 94 -10.90 -6.18 -8.40
C SER A 94 -11.24 -4.69 -8.44
N VAL A 95 -10.43 -3.89 -9.11
CA VAL A 95 -10.73 -2.47 -9.40
C VAL A 95 -12.06 -2.32 -10.16
N GLN A 96 -12.41 -3.27 -11.01
CA GLN A 96 -13.70 -3.30 -11.71
C GLN A 96 -14.83 -3.96 -10.89
N MET A 97 -14.52 -4.47 -9.70
CA MET A 97 -15.44 -5.12 -8.76
C MET A 97 -15.62 -4.30 -7.46
N GLY A 98 -15.29 -3.01 -7.52
CA GLY A 98 -15.52 -2.07 -6.44
C GLY A 98 -14.35 -1.86 -5.49
N ASP A 99 -13.21 -2.52 -5.69
CA ASP A 99 -12.02 -2.29 -4.87
C ASP A 99 -11.20 -1.10 -5.39
N GLU A 100 -10.37 -0.53 -4.52
CA GLU A 100 -9.28 0.37 -4.91
C GLU A 100 -7.89 -0.17 -4.53
N CYS A 101 -7.84 -1.34 -3.87
CA CYS A 101 -6.63 -2.11 -3.52
C CYS A 101 -5.71 -1.52 -2.44
N HIS A 102 -6.15 -0.52 -1.67
CA HIS A 102 -5.52 -0.02 -0.45
C HIS A 102 -6.39 -0.30 0.79
N ASN A 103 -7.57 0.31 0.91
CA ASN A 103 -8.46 0.10 2.07
C ASN A 103 -9.49 -1.01 1.81
N ARG A 104 -10.22 -0.92 0.69
CA ARG A 104 -11.17 -1.93 0.24
C ARG A 104 -10.48 -2.94 -0.65
N ASN A 105 -10.33 -4.14 -0.10
CA ASN A 105 -9.67 -5.30 -0.72
C ASN A 105 -10.59 -6.54 -0.80
N LYS A 106 -11.91 -6.33 -0.65
CA LYS A 106 -12.88 -7.41 -0.50
C LYS A 106 -13.00 -8.26 -1.76
N ALA A 107 -13.04 -7.61 -2.93
CA ALA A 107 -13.10 -8.33 -4.20
C ALA A 107 -11.78 -9.05 -4.48
N THR A 108 -10.64 -8.38 -4.24
CA THR A 108 -9.31 -8.95 -4.43
C THR A 108 -9.09 -10.18 -3.55
N THR A 109 -9.47 -10.10 -2.27
CA THR A 109 -9.40 -11.22 -1.31
C THR A 109 -10.30 -12.37 -1.74
N SER A 110 -11.53 -12.07 -2.19
CA SER A 110 -12.44 -13.10 -2.70
C SER A 110 -11.88 -13.82 -3.94
N LEU A 111 -11.27 -13.08 -4.86
CA LEU A 111 -10.61 -13.66 -6.04
C LEU A 111 -9.39 -14.50 -5.63
N PHE A 112 -8.54 -14.01 -4.72
CA PHE A 112 -7.40 -14.75 -4.19
C PHE A 112 -7.83 -16.10 -3.58
N ILE A 113 -8.85 -16.07 -2.72
CA ILE A 113 -9.42 -17.29 -2.11
C ILE A 113 -9.91 -18.24 -3.20
N ARG A 114 -10.61 -17.74 -4.23
CA ARG A 114 -11.11 -18.55 -5.34
C ARG A 114 -9.97 -19.25 -6.10
N GLU A 115 -8.87 -18.56 -6.36
CA GLU A 115 -7.71 -19.14 -7.06
C GLU A 115 -7.01 -20.21 -6.19
N ILE A 116 -6.82 -19.95 -4.90
CA ILE A 116 -5.97 -20.80 -4.04
C ILE A 116 -6.74 -21.94 -3.33
N ALA A 117 -8.07 -21.87 -3.25
CA ALA A 117 -8.88 -22.79 -2.43
C ALA A 117 -8.63 -24.27 -2.74
N SER A 118 -8.60 -24.64 -4.03
CA SER A 118 -8.36 -26.03 -4.41
C SER A 118 -6.96 -26.51 -4.03
N SER A 119 -5.96 -25.62 -4.03
CA SER A 119 -4.59 -25.96 -3.64
C SER A 119 -4.44 -26.08 -2.13
N ILE A 120 -5.15 -25.26 -1.34
CA ILE A 120 -5.22 -25.42 0.13
C ILE A 120 -5.73 -26.82 0.49
N LEU A 121 -6.77 -27.31 -0.19
CA LEU A 121 -7.35 -28.64 0.06
C LEU A 121 -6.42 -29.80 -0.36
N GLN A 122 -5.42 -29.54 -1.20
CA GLN A 122 -4.46 -30.53 -1.68
C GLN A 122 -3.18 -30.56 -0.83
N THR A 123 -3.01 -29.64 0.12
CA THR A 123 -1.85 -29.62 1.02
C THR A 123 -1.82 -30.85 1.93
N ASN A 124 -0.63 -31.28 2.33
CA ASN A 124 -0.43 -32.38 3.28
C ASN A 124 -0.60 -31.90 4.74
N SER A 125 -1.71 -31.24 5.02
CA SER A 125 -2.08 -30.71 6.32
C SER A 125 -3.36 -31.34 6.85
N SER A 126 -3.61 -31.20 8.15
CA SER A 126 -4.85 -31.71 8.73
C SER A 126 -6.06 -30.97 8.13
N LYS A 127 -7.20 -31.66 8.00
CA LYS A 127 -8.44 -31.03 7.54
C LYS A 127 -8.86 -29.87 8.46
N GLU A 128 -8.57 -29.99 9.75
CA GLU A 128 -8.83 -28.93 10.73
C GLU A 128 -8.01 -27.66 10.42
N ASP A 129 -6.72 -27.81 10.14
CA ASP A 129 -5.86 -26.65 9.83
C ASP A 129 -6.18 -26.03 8.47
N GLN A 130 -6.51 -26.85 7.46
CA GLN A 130 -6.99 -26.36 6.17
C GLN A 130 -8.24 -25.50 6.31
N ILE A 131 -9.20 -25.93 7.14
CA ILE A 131 -10.42 -25.16 7.45
C ILE A 131 -10.06 -23.87 8.18
N LYS A 132 -9.20 -23.92 9.21
CA LYS A 132 -8.77 -22.71 9.94
C LYS A 132 -8.11 -21.68 9.04
N VAL A 133 -7.26 -22.10 8.10
CA VAL A 133 -6.65 -21.22 7.10
C VAL A 133 -7.71 -20.60 6.20
N PHE A 134 -8.62 -21.41 5.67
CA PHE A 134 -9.69 -20.89 4.81
C PHE A 134 -10.60 -19.89 5.55
N ASP A 135 -10.99 -20.20 6.79
CA ASP A 135 -11.83 -19.34 7.63
C ASP A 135 -11.11 -18.02 7.95
N PHE A 136 -9.81 -18.07 8.23
CA PHE A 136 -9.00 -16.86 8.43
C PHE A 136 -9.02 -15.97 7.19
N LEU A 137 -8.75 -16.52 6.00
CA LEU A 137 -8.80 -15.75 4.74
C LEU A 137 -10.19 -15.16 4.50
N ASN A 138 -11.24 -15.95 4.68
CA ASN A 138 -12.63 -15.54 4.44
C ASN A 138 -13.11 -14.46 5.43
N SER A 139 -12.61 -14.48 6.67
CA SER A 139 -12.92 -13.45 7.68
C SER A 139 -12.09 -12.17 7.55
N ASN A 140 -11.03 -12.18 6.73
CA ASN A 140 -10.10 -11.08 6.57
C ASN A 140 -10.19 -10.45 5.18
N ASP A 141 -11.22 -9.63 4.95
CA ASP A 141 -11.42 -8.87 3.69
C ASP A 141 -10.22 -7.99 3.28
N HIS A 142 -9.26 -7.77 4.18
CA HIS A 142 -8.09 -6.93 3.99
C HIS A 142 -6.80 -7.75 3.75
N PHE A 143 -6.90 -9.08 3.63
CA PHE A 143 -5.75 -9.98 3.49
C PHE A 143 -4.82 -9.59 2.33
N THR A 144 -5.39 -9.20 1.19
CA THR A 144 -4.62 -8.93 -0.03
C THR A 144 -3.98 -7.54 -0.08
N LEU A 145 -4.14 -6.68 0.93
CA LEU A 145 -3.32 -5.45 1.01
C LEU A 145 -1.83 -5.80 0.98
N ASN A 146 -1.47 -6.86 1.69
CA ASN A 146 -0.11 -7.39 1.77
C ASN A 146 0.37 -8.04 0.45
N LEU A 147 -0.48 -8.12 -0.57
CA LEU A 147 -0.12 -8.51 -1.95
C LEU A 147 -0.13 -7.30 -2.89
N SER A 148 -1.08 -6.37 -2.74
CA SER A 148 -1.15 -5.17 -3.57
C SER A 148 0.04 -4.23 -3.35
N MET A 149 0.47 -4.05 -2.09
CA MET A 149 1.62 -3.22 -1.75
C MET A 149 2.93 -3.70 -2.41
N PRO A 150 3.38 -4.96 -2.24
CA PRO A 150 4.61 -5.42 -2.90
C PRO A 150 4.45 -5.52 -4.42
N ALA A 151 3.23 -5.75 -4.96
CA ALA A 151 3.00 -5.65 -6.41
C ALA A 151 3.21 -4.24 -6.94
N ALA A 152 2.75 -3.22 -6.20
CA ALA A 152 3.00 -1.82 -6.52
C ALA A 152 4.50 -1.49 -6.44
N LYS A 153 5.16 -1.87 -5.34
CA LYS A 153 6.61 -1.73 -5.16
C LYS A 153 7.39 -2.37 -6.32
N ALA A 154 7.11 -3.62 -6.65
CA ALA A 154 7.81 -4.35 -7.71
C ALA A 154 7.61 -3.70 -9.10
N SER A 155 6.46 -3.06 -9.31
CA SER A 155 6.16 -2.32 -10.55
C SER A 155 6.89 -0.97 -10.62
N LEU A 156 7.07 -0.30 -9.48
CA LEU A 156 7.65 1.05 -9.39
C LEU A 156 9.17 1.07 -9.22
N GLU A 157 9.78 0.04 -8.64
CA GLU A 157 11.24 0.01 -8.44
C GLU A 157 12.07 0.25 -9.71
N PRO A 158 11.72 -0.30 -10.89
CA PRO A 158 12.40 0.03 -12.14
C PRO A 158 12.32 1.52 -12.52
N VAL A 159 11.26 2.23 -12.12
CA VAL A 159 11.08 3.67 -12.41
C VAL A 159 12.17 4.51 -11.73
N GLY A 160 12.62 4.10 -10.55
CA GLY A 160 13.71 4.76 -9.81
C GLY A 160 15.07 4.79 -10.54
N LYS A 161 15.18 4.13 -11.71
CA LYS A 161 16.39 4.07 -12.54
C LYS A 161 16.29 4.93 -13.80
N VAL A 162 15.16 5.60 -14.03
CA VAL A 162 14.95 6.44 -15.21
C VAL A 162 15.61 7.80 -14.98
N LYS A 163 16.67 8.06 -15.73
CA LYS A 163 17.39 9.34 -15.69
C LYS A 163 16.47 10.50 -16.04
N ASN A 164 16.68 11.63 -15.36
CA ASN A 164 16.03 12.92 -15.63
C ASN A 164 14.49 12.87 -15.55
N SER A 165 13.94 11.85 -14.90
CA SER A 165 12.51 11.70 -14.68
C SER A 165 12.11 12.34 -13.35
N THR A 166 11.10 13.21 -13.39
CA THR A 166 10.52 13.87 -12.23
C THR A 166 9.43 13.04 -11.55
N ILE A 167 9.35 11.75 -11.89
CA ILE A 167 8.31 10.86 -11.40
C ILE A 167 8.65 10.35 -10.00
N VAL A 168 7.69 10.48 -9.10
CA VAL A 168 7.71 9.86 -7.77
C VAL A 168 7.53 8.35 -7.93
N TYR A 169 8.48 7.57 -7.43
CA TYR A 169 8.41 6.10 -7.46
C TYR A 169 8.27 5.48 -6.07
N THR A 170 8.25 6.30 -5.02
CA THR A 170 7.94 5.87 -3.66
C THR A 170 7.29 7.01 -2.90
N MET A 171 6.18 6.69 -2.23
CA MET A 171 5.64 7.42 -1.11
C MET A 171 5.51 6.45 0.07
N CYS A 172 5.93 6.87 1.25
CA CYS A 172 5.75 6.11 2.50
C CYS A 172 5.81 7.06 3.71
N ARG A 173 5.49 6.53 4.89
CA ARG A 173 5.49 7.31 6.13
C ARG A 173 5.72 6.41 7.35
N ASN A 174 6.23 6.97 8.43
CA ASN A 174 6.62 6.20 9.62
C ASN A 174 5.88 6.62 10.91
N GLY A 175 4.81 7.42 10.80
CA GLY A 175 4.09 7.96 11.95
C GLY A 175 4.72 9.21 12.55
N THR A 176 5.81 9.72 11.96
CA THR A 176 6.45 11.00 12.32
C THR A 176 6.74 11.83 11.09
N GLU A 177 7.32 11.22 10.06
CA GLU A 177 7.64 11.84 8.77
C GLU A 177 6.96 11.09 7.63
N PHE A 178 6.60 11.85 6.59
CA PHE A 178 6.29 11.36 5.26
C PHE A 178 7.53 11.49 4.38
N GLY A 179 7.84 10.48 3.58
CA GLY A 179 8.98 10.46 2.68
C GLY A 179 8.59 10.14 1.23
N ILE A 180 9.25 10.81 0.29
CA ILE A 180 9.17 10.47 -1.14
C ILE A 180 10.56 10.17 -1.73
N ARG A 181 10.58 9.38 -2.81
CA ARG A 181 11.73 9.23 -3.70
C ARG A 181 11.34 9.50 -5.14
N VAL A 182 12.21 10.18 -5.87
CA VAL A 182 11.99 10.63 -7.25
C VAL A 182 13.04 10.03 -8.17
N ALA A 183 12.63 9.59 -9.36
CA ALA A 183 13.47 8.81 -10.27
C ALA A 183 14.82 9.45 -10.60
N ALA A 184 14.84 10.74 -10.98
CA ALA A 184 16.08 11.47 -11.26
C ALA A 184 17.02 11.60 -10.06
N LEU A 185 16.50 11.47 -8.83
CA LEU A 185 17.22 11.72 -7.58
C LEU A 185 17.61 10.42 -6.88
N GLY A 186 17.47 9.28 -7.56
CA GLY A 186 17.90 7.96 -7.10
C GLY A 186 17.27 7.57 -5.76
N ASN A 187 18.10 7.16 -4.80
CA ASN A 187 17.67 6.66 -3.49
C ASN A 187 17.52 7.77 -2.43
N ARG A 188 17.69 9.04 -2.80
CA ARG A 188 17.58 10.14 -1.84
C ARG A 188 16.13 10.29 -1.36
N TRP A 189 15.96 10.38 -0.04
CA TRP A 189 14.69 10.69 0.59
C TRP A 189 14.46 12.19 0.70
N PHE A 190 13.22 12.61 0.46
CA PHE A 190 12.73 13.96 0.76
C PHE A 190 11.61 13.82 1.78
N THR A 191 11.83 14.35 2.99
CA THR A 191 10.93 14.14 4.13
C THR A 191 10.33 15.44 4.64
N ALA A 192 9.14 15.31 5.23
CA ALA A 192 8.45 16.37 5.95
C ALA A 192 7.56 15.74 7.04
N PRO A 193 7.13 16.49 8.07
CA PRO A 193 6.29 15.94 9.13
C PRO A 193 5.01 15.29 8.59
N ALA A 194 4.72 14.04 8.97
CA ALA A 194 3.50 13.34 8.56
C ALA A 194 2.25 14.07 9.07
N GLU A 195 1.22 14.15 8.24
CA GLU A 195 -0.03 14.83 8.59
C GLU A 195 -0.95 13.93 9.42
N ILE A 196 -1.86 14.57 10.17
CA ILE A 196 -2.98 13.87 10.81
C ILE A 196 -4.05 13.62 9.75
N ILE A 197 -4.60 12.41 9.75
CA ILE A 197 -5.63 11.98 8.81
C ILE A 197 -6.96 12.66 9.17
N ASP A 198 -7.61 13.28 8.18
CA ASP A 198 -8.98 13.77 8.30
C ASP A 198 -9.97 12.68 7.89
N GLY A 199 -10.92 12.34 8.76
CA GLY A 199 -11.77 11.18 8.52
C GLY A 199 -12.78 10.85 9.61
N LEU A 200 -13.38 9.67 9.46
CA LEU A 200 -14.36 9.13 10.38
C LEU A 200 -13.66 8.33 11.48
N TYR A 201 -14.00 8.65 12.73
CA TYR A 201 -13.52 7.95 13.91
C TYR A 201 -14.55 6.93 14.40
N PHE A 202 -14.07 5.80 14.91
CA PHE A 202 -14.92 4.80 15.53
C PHE A 202 -15.55 5.34 16.82
N PRO A 203 -16.73 4.82 17.23
CA PRO A 203 -17.37 5.27 18.46
C PRO A 203 -16.44 5.23 19.67
N GLY A 204 -16.29 6.36 20.35
CA GLY A 204 -15.41 6.52 21.52
C GLY A 204 -14.02 7.09 21.22
N TYR A 205 -13.66 7.31 19.95
CA TYR A 205 -12.41 7.93 19.54
C TYR A 205 -12.63 9.27 18.82
N SER A 206 -11.57 10.07 18.76
CA SER A 206 -11.53 11.39 18.14
C SER A 206 -10.16 11.66 17.50
N MET A 207 -10.04 12.81 16.85
CA MET A 207 -8.76 13.28 16.29
C MET A 207 -7.65 13.42 17.32
N GLU A 208 -7.98 13.63 18.61
CA GLU A 208 -6.99 13.73 19.68
C GLU A 208 -6.29 12.39 19.96
N ASP A 209 -6.89 11.29 19.53
CA ASP A 209 -6.40 9.92 19.71
C ASP A 209 -5.53 9.43 18.54
N ALA A 210 -5.54 10.17 17.42
CA ALA A 210 -4.89 9.77 16.18
C ALA A 210 -3.36 9.89 16.25
N ASN A 211 -2.68 8.89 15.69
CA ASN A 211 -1.30 8.99 15.28
C ASN A 211 -1.20 9.75 13.93
N PRO A 212 -0.09 10.46 13.65
CA PRO A 212 0.23 10.88 12.29
C PRO A 212 0.27 9.70 11.32
N ASP A 213 0.09 9.98 10.02
CA ASP A 213 0.03 8.95 8.99
C ASP A 213 1.26 8.00 9.01
N ILE A 214 1.01 6.70 8.86
CA ILE A 214 2.00 5.63 9.08
C ILE A 214 1.84 4.45 8.10
N GLY A 215 2.99 3.94 7.63
CA GLY A 215 3.16 2.74 6.82
C GLY A 215 3.68 2.98 5.41
N ASP A 216 3.91 1.90 4.69
CA ASP A 216 4.36 1.92 3.29
C ASP A 216 3.20 1.79 2.30
N SER A 217 1.96 1.71 2.78
CA SER A 217 0.78 1.43 1.96
C SER A 217 0.47 2.51 0.91
N SER A 218 1.00 3.73 1.08
CA SER A 218 0.94 4.80 0.06
C SER A 218 1.74 4.49 -1.22
N ILE A 219 2.48 3.38 -1.25
CA ILE A 219 3.01 2.80 -2.49
C ILE A 219 1.89 2.41 -3.46
N THR A 220 0.69 2.11 -2.97
CA THR A 220 -0.46 1.77 -3.82
C THR A 220 -0.98 2.99 -4.59
N GLU A 221 -1.10 4.15 -3.94
CA GLU A 221 -1.36 5.44 -4.59
C GLU A 221 -0.24 5.84 -5.54
N THR A 222 1.01 5.57 -5.18
CA THR A 222 2.15 5.85 -6.07
C THR A 222 2.01 5.11 -7.41
N LEU A 223 1.41 3.91 -7.41
CA LEU A 223 1.12 3.14 -8.62
C LEU A 223 -0.11 3.68 -9.37
N GLY A 224 -0.99 4.42 -8.71
CA GLY A 224 -2.26 4.92 -9.24
C GLY A 224 -3.51 4.21 -8.72
N LEU A 225 -3.37 3.35 -7.71
CA LEU A 225 -4.48 2.70 -7.01
C LEU A 225 -4.82 3.47 -5.73
N GLY A 226 -5.54 2.89 -4.77
CA GLY A 226 -5.80 3.60 -3.53
C GLY A 226 -6.71 4.82 -3.73
N GLY A 227 -6.33 5.94 -3.10
CA GLY A 227 -6.97 7.25 -3.31
C GLY A 227 -7.09 7.67 -4.78
N PHE A 228 -6.14 7.26 -5.63
CA PHE A 228 -6.12 7.62 -7.05
C PHE A 228 -7.17 6.87 -7.88
N SER A 229 -7.65 5.73 -7.38
CA SER A 229 -8.70 4.93 -8.00
C SER A 229 -9.99 4.92 -7.16
N MET A 230 -10.14 5.84 -6.21
CA MET A 230 -11.26 5.85 -5.27
C MET A 230 -12.64 5.88 -5.96
N ALA A 231 -12.73 6.44 -7.17
CA ALA A 231 -13.95 6.44 -7.99
C ALA A 231 -14.52 5.03 -8.24
N THR A 232 -13.68 3.99 -8.25
CA THR A 232 -14.15 2.61 -8.43
C THR A 232 -14.72 2.00 -7.17
N ALA A 233 -14.43 2.57 -6.01
CA ALA A 233 -14.80 2.03 -4.70
C ALA A 233 -15.78 2.94 -3.94
N PRO A 234 -16.95 3.33 -4.49
CA PRO A 234 -17.83 4.30 -3.84
C PRO A 234 -18.31 3.89 -2.44
N ALA A 235 -18.31 2.59 -2.13
CA ALA A 235 -18.64 2.09 -0.79
C ALA A 235 -17.62 2.56 0.29
N ILE A 236 -16.39 2.90 -0.09
CA ILE A 236 -15.35 3.30 0.87
C ILE A 236 -15.66 4.62 1.56
N VAL A 237 -16.48 5.49 0.95
CA VAL A 237 -16.83 6.81 1.53
C VAL A 237 -17.61 6.68 2.84
N GLN A 238 -18.28 5.54 3.06
CA GLN A 238 -18.92 5.20 4.34
C GLN A 238 -17.91 4.91 5.46
N PHE A 239 -16.65 4.64 5.09
CA PHE A 239 -15.57 4.31 6.00
C PHE A 239 -14.56 5.46 6.15
N VAL A 240 -14.18 6.12 5.05
CA VAL A 240 -13.20 7.21 5.06
C VAL A 240 -13.80 8.62 5.09
N GLY A 241 -15.13 8.71 5.04
CA GLY A 241 -15.85 9.99 4.97
C GLY A 241 -16.03 10.52 3.54
N GLY A 242 -16.90 11.52 3.41
CA GLY A 242 -17.26 12.16 2.14
C GLY A 242 -18.42 11.48 1.41
N THR A 243 -18.53 11.77 0.11
CA THR A 243 -19.59 11.30 -0.78
C THR A 243 -19.03 10.51 -1.96
N SER A 244 -19.88 9.73 -2.63
CA SER A 244 -19.49 9.04 -3.86
C SER A 244 -19.01 10.01 -4.96
N GLN A 245 -19.47 11.26 -4.96
CA GLN A 245 -19.00 12.28 -5.89
C GLN A 245 -17.60 12.77 -5.51
N ASP A 246 -17.26 12.86 -4.22
CA ASP A 246 -15.92 13.23 -3.77
C ASP A 246 -14.89 12.20 -4.24
N ALA A 247 -15.22 10.90 -4.20
CA ALA A 247 -14.36 9.84 -4.75
C ALA A 247 -14.03 10.04 -6.25
N VAL A 248 -15.02 10.46 -7.04
CA VAL A 248 -14.84 10.82 -8.46
C VAL A 248 -13.99 12.08 -8.60
N ASN A 249 -14.23 13.09 -7.77
CA ASN A 249 -13.48 14.35 -7.78
C ASN A 249 -12.01 14.12 -7.43
N TYR A 250 -11.72 13.33 -6.39
CA TYR A 250 -10.36 12.96 -6.01
C TYR A 250 -9.63 12.25 -7.15
N THR A 251 -10.24 11.21 -7.73
CA THR A 251 -9.67 10.52 -8.90
C THR A 251 -9.44 11.47 -10.06
N THR A 252 -10.35 12.42 -10.30
CA THR A 252 -10.23 13.43 -11.36
C THR A 252 -9.04 14.35 -11.14
N GLN A 253 -8.88 14.87 -9.91
CA GLN A 253 -7.75 15.74 -9.53
C GLN A 253 -6.40 15.03 -9.71
N MET A 254 -6.34 13.71 -9.49
CA MET A 254 -5.07 12.98 -9.64
C MET A 254 -4.57 12.93 -11.09
N TYR A 255 -5.44 13.09 -12.10
CA TYR A 255 -5.00 13.24 -13.49
C TYR A 255 -4.25 14.56 -13.75
N GLU A 256 -4.47 15.59 -12.92
CA GLU A 256 -3.78 16.88 -13.07
C GLU A 256 -2.32 16.81 -12.63
N ILE A 257 -1.97 15.88 -11.73
CA ILE A 257 -0.62 15.73 -11.18
C ILE A 257 0.14 14.53 -11.73
N THR A 258 -0.50 13.72 -12.57
CA THR A 258 0.09 12.53 -13.20
C THR A 258 0.37 12.75 -14.68
N THR A 259 1.31 12.00 -15.25
CA THR A 259 1.67 12.15 -16.68
C THR A 259 0.98 11.14 -17.58
N GLU A 260 0.51 10.02 -17.04
CA GLU A 260 -0.01 8.90 -17.84
C GLU A 260 -1.24 8.25 -17.20
N GLU A 261 -1.94 7.44 -18.00
CA GLU A 261 -3.01 6.56 -17.53
C GLU A 261 -2.58 5.09 -17.60
N SER A 262 -2.94 4.30 -16.59
CA SER A 262 -2.63 2.87 -16.57
C SER A 262 -3.33 2.13 -17.72
N GLY A 263 -2.54 1.36 -18.49
CA GLY A 263 -3.08 0.40 -19.44
C GLY A 263 -3.77 -0.80 -18.77
N SER A 264 -3.44 -1.08 -17.50
CA SER A 264 -3.87 -2.32 -16.81
C SER A 264 -5.03 -2.12 -15.85
N TYR A 265 -5.12 -0.95 -15.20
CA TYR A 265 -6.17 -0.67 -14.21
C TYR A 265 -7.18 0.28 -14.84
N LYS A 266 -8.31 -0.25 -15.28
CA LYS A 266 -9.39 0.55 -15.90
C LYS A 266 -10.47 0.86 -14.87
N LEU A 267 -10.95 2.10 -14.87
CA LEU A 267 -11.91 2.62 -13.90
C LEU A 267 -13.29 2.75 -14.54
N PRO A 268 -14.23 1.80 -14.33
CA PRO A 268 -15.54 1.82 -15.01
C PRO A 268 -16.35 3.11 -14.79
N PRO A 269 -16.41 3.68 -13.56
CA PRO A 269 -17.12 4.95 -13.32
C PRO A 269 -16.51 6.16 -14.04
N MET A 270 -15.26 6.04 -14.48
CA MET A 270 -14.55 7.06 -15.27
C MET A 270 -14.57 6.72 -16.77
N ASN A 271 -15.61 6.03 -17.25
CA ASN A 271 -15.72 5.54 -18.63
C ASN A 271 -14.54 4.66 -19.07
N PHE A 272 -14.05 3.81 -18.17
CA PHE A 272 -12.90 2.92 -18.41
C PHE A 272 -11.59 3.64 -18.79
N ARG A 273 -11.42 4.91 -18.37
CA ARG A 273 -10.10 5.55 -18.32
C ARG A 273 -9.13 4.70 -17.49
N GLY A 274 -7.85 4.77 -17.82
CA GLY A 274 -6.82 4.12 -17.01
C GLY A 274 -6.58 4.88 -15.73
N SER A 275 -6.24 4.20 -14.63
CA SER A 275 -5.93 4.87 -13.37
C SER A 275 -4.81 5.90 -13.54
N PRO A 276 -4.88 7.08 -12.90
CA PRO A 276 -3.83 8.11 -13.00
C PRO A 276 -2.53 7.56 -12.43
N THR A 277 -1.42 7.66 -13.16
CA THR A 277 -0.12 7.09 -12.73
C THR A 277 1.05 7.96 -13.16
N ALA A 278 2.22 7.74 -12.56
CA ALA A 278 3.42 8.57 -12.72
C ALA A 278 3.18 10.00 -12.21
N ILE A 279 3.18 10.15 -10.88
CA ILE A 279 3.06 11.44 -10.18
C ILE A 279 4.30 12.28 -10.50
N ASP A 280 4.11 13.47 -11.07
CA ASP A 280 5.18 14.38 -11.45
C ASP A 280 5.34 15.49 -10.41
N ILE A 281 6.50 15.59 -9.77
CA ILE A 281 6.76 16.61 -8.75
C ILE A 281 6.57 18.04 -9.28
N ARG A 282 6.81 18.29 -10.57
CA ARG A 282 6.62 19.61 -11.18
C ARG A 282 5.15 19.98 -11.21
N LYS A 283 4.28 19.03 -11.58
CA LYS A 283 2.83 19.24 -11.65
C LYS A 283 2.24 19.41 -10.26
N VAL A 284 2.71 18.64 -9.27
CA VAL A 284 2.29 18.78 -7.87
C VAL A 284 2.58 20.21 -7.37
N VAL A 285 3.79 20.72 -7.60
CA VAL A 285 4.17 22.07 -7.18
C VAL A 285 3.45 23.15 -8.01
N ASP A 286 3.35 23.01 -9.32
CA ASP A 286 2.72 24.02 -10.19
C ASP A 286 1.22 24.16 -9.93
N THR A 287 0.51 23.03 -9.84
CA THR A 287 -0.95 23.02 -9.62
C THR A 287 -1.35 23.23 -8.17
N GLN A 288 -0.41 23.06 -7.23
CA GLN A 288 -0.66 23.01 -5.79
C GLN A 288 -1.62 21.87 -5.36
N ILE A 289 -1.83 20.87 -6.23
CA ILE A 289 -2.62 19.67 -5.93
C ILE A 289 -1.68 18.61 -5.36
N ARG A 290 -2.01 18.09 -4.18
CA ARG A 290 -1.22 17.04 -3.50
C ARG A 290 -1.82 15.66 -3.76
N PRO A 291 -1.01 14.59 -3.85
CA PRO A 291 -1.53 13.22 -3.95
C PRO A 291 -2.56 12.92 -2.85
N VAL A 292 -3.69 12.33 -3.23
CA VAL A 292 -4.73 11.90 -2.27
C VAL A 292 -4.48 10.47 -1.84
N ILE A 293 -4.44 10.23 -0.53
CA ILE A 293 -4.26 8.91 0.07
C ILE A 293 -5.49 8.62 0.92
N ASN A 294 -6.15 7.48 0.69
CA ASN A 294 -7.11 6.97 1.66
C ASN A 294 -6.39 5.98 2.58
N THR A 295 -6.58 6.06 3.89
CA THR A 295 -5.81 5.23 4.84
C THR A 295 -6.57 5.01 6.14
N GLY A 296 -6.20 3.96 6.88
CA GLY A 296 -6.66 3.74 8.24
C GLY A 296 -5.99 4.70 9.22
N ILE A 297 -6.72 5.11 10.25
CA ILE A 297 -6.22 5.95 11.35
C ILE A 297 -5.79 5.01 12.48
N ALA A 298 -4.50 4.99 12.78
CA ALA A 298 -3.98 4.29 13.95
C ALA A 298 -4.06 5.17 15.20
N HIS A 299 -4.28 4.56 16.36
CA HIS A 299 -4.18 5.25 17.63
C HIS A 299 -2.71 5.64 17.94
N LYS A 300 -2.49 6.77 18.60
CA LYS A 300 -1.15 7.22 19.03
C LYS A 300 -0.51 6.34 20.10
N ASP A 301 -1.33 5.71 20.95
CA ASP A 301 -0.86 4.76 21.95
C ASP A 301 -0.79 3.34 21.38
N ALA A 302 0.35 2.68 21.60
CA ALA A 302 0.64 1.35 21.07
C ALA A 302 -0.38 0.30 21.53
N GLY A 303 -0.85 -0.52 20.59
CA GLY A 303 -1.68 -1.69 20.86
C GLY A 303 -3.19 -1.43 20.99
N VAL A 304 -3.64 -0.18 20.88
CA VAL A 304 -5.07 0.15 20.80
C VAL A 304 -5.65 -0.25 19.44
N GLY A 305 -4.88 -0.08 18.37
CA GLY A 305 -5.29 -0.52 17.03
C GLY A 305 -5.74 0.62 16.12
N GLN A 306 -6.53 0.25 15.11
CA GLN A 306 -7.20 1.20 14.23
C GLN A 306 -8.37 1.87 14.96
N VAL A 307 -8.48 3.18 14.83
CA VAL A 307 -9.52 4.01 15.49
C VAL A 307 -10.34 4.83 14.51
N GLY A 308 -10.10 4.67 13.21
CA GLY A 308 -10.86 5.32 12.16
C GLY A 308 -10.27 5.05 10.78
N ALA A 309 -10.76 5.78 9.79
CA ALA A 309 -10.19 5.86 8.46
C ALA A 309 -10.53 7.20 7.83
N GLY A 310 -9.72 7.62 6.87
CA GLY A 310 -9.85 8.95 6.30
C GLY A 310 -9.02 9.17 5.06
N VAL A 311 -8.93 10.44 4.70
CA VAL A 311 -8.14 10.95 3.60
C VAL A 311 -7.02 11.82 4.17
N VAL A 312 -5.84 11.69 3.59
CA VAL A 312 -4.66 12.49 3.95
C VAL A 312 -3.88 12.80 2.68
N ASN A 313 -3.00 13.78 2.77
CA ASN A 313 -2.08 14.14 1.69
C ASN A 313 -0.64 14.10 2.21
N PRO A 314 0.33 13.81 1.35
CA PRO A 314 1.72 14.09 1.68
C PRO A 314 1.91 15.61 1.90
N PRO A 315 2.80 16.03 2.81
CA PRO A 315 3.12 17.44 3.00
C PRO A 315 3.74 18.03 1.72
N MET A 316 3.35 19.24 1.31
CA MET A 316 3.87 19.85 0.08
C MET A 316 5.40 19.97 0.06
N LYS A 317 5.99 20.18 1.24
CA LYS A 317 7.43 20.41 1.41
C LYS A 317 8.32 19.30 0.84
N CYS A 318 7.89 18.04 0.88
CA CYS A 318 8.70 16.96 0.30
C CYS A 318 8.79 17.05 -1.24
N PHE A 319 7.78 17.60 -1.91
CA PHE A 319 7.82 17.84 -3.35
C PHE A 319 8.60 19.10 -3.72
N GLU A 320 8.47 20.17 -2.94
CA GLU A 320 9.26 21.40 -3.11
C GLU A 320 10.76 21.11 -2.99
N ASP A 321 11.17 20.40 -1.93
CA ASP A 321 12.58 20.03 -1.71
C ASP A 321 13.10 19.09 -2.81
N ALA A 322 12.26 18.18 -3.29
CA ALA A 322 12.61 17.31 -4.41
C ALA A 322 12.78 18.10 -5.72
N LEU A 323 11.93 19.10 -5.96
CA LEU A 323 12.01 19.95 -7.15
C LEU A 323 13.26 20.83 -7.12
N GLU A 324 13.57 21.45 -5.98
CA GLU A 324 14.80 22.22 -5.79
C GLU A 324 16.05 21.35 -6.04
N ALA A 325 16.08 20.14 -5.49
CA ALA A 325 17.18 19.20 -5.72
C ALA A 325 17.28 18.74 -7.18
N TYR A 326 16.14 18.59 -7.87
CA TYR A 326 16.13 18.26 -9.29
C TYR A 326 16.66 19.39 -10.16
N VAL A 327 16.31 20.65 -9.86
CA VAL A 327 16.87 21.82 -10.55
C VAL A 327 18.38 21.90 -10.35
N ALA A 328 18.86 21.73 -9.12
CA ALA A 328 20.30 21.72 -8.83
C ALA A 328 21.05 20.61 -9.58
N LEU A 329 20.45 19.42 -9.72
CA LEU A 329 21.00 18.33 -10.53
C LEU A 329 21.14 18.75 -12.01
N LEU A 330 20.11 19.39 -12.57
CA LEU A 330 20.14 19.83 -13.96
C LEU A 330 21.16 20.97 -14.20
N GLU A 331 21.33 21.88 -13.24
CA GLU A 331 22.38 22.92 -13.29
C GLU A 331 23.77 22.29 -13.26
N GLU A 332 24.00 21.31 -12.37
CA GLU A 332 25.27 20.58 -12.27
C GLU A 332 25.61 19.83 -13.57
N GLU A 333 24.59 19.25 -14.22
CA GLU A 333 24.75 18.55 -15.50
C GLU A 333 24.81 19.51 -16.72
N GLY A 334 24.69 20.83 -16.52
CA GLY A 334 24.69 21.83 -17.59
C GLY A 334 23.47 21.74 -18.51
N MET A 335 22.35 21.23 -17.98
CA MET A 335 21.07 21.08 -18.68
C MET A 335 20.12 22.27 -18.47
N LEU A 336 20.43 23.14 -17.52
CA LEU A 336 19.79 24.44 -17.31
C LEU A 336 20.86 25.54 -17.33
N GLU A 337 20.55 26.64 -17.98
CA GLU A 337 21.33 27.88 -17.97
C GLU A 337 20.88 28.82 -16.84
#